data_AF-B4IJM1-F1
#
_entry.id   AF-B4IJM1-F1
#
_cell.length_a   1.000
_cell.length_b   1.000
_cell.length_c   1.000
_cell.angle_alpha   90.00
_cell.angle_beta   90.00
_cell.angle_gamma   90.00
#
_symmetry.space_group_name_H-M   'P 1'
#
loop_
_entity.id
_entity.type
_entity.pdbx_description
1 polymer ?
#
loop_
_entity_poly.entity_id
_entity_poly.type
_entity_poly.pdbx_seq_one_letter_code
_entity_poly.pdbx_strand_id
1 'polypeptide(L)'
;MAASKIPDWLTAEIFEDLLKANVNGYSKVKNFKADIGSAAGENYATIMLRVKIEVELQDGKSKSVSYMVKLPHQLEVIQEMMKRTNIFEIERTMYNEVVPELEDLYKAVGVDITFGAKSYDLKNAKTEYVALEDLGLKGFKNANRLEGLDQAHTERVLRKLSQWHAASAVRVATKGPYPKSLLQGFFKEESKPVMSEMLKGMGANFVKSCATYEGHEAYLDKVKALQPVTIDKVFEFAKVEPTEFNVLNHGDSWSNNIMFQYDAFGKIKEVYLVDYQLPKYGTVAQDLLYFLLSSTKLEDKLAKFDYYIKIYHDNLVEHLKILKYSKPIPTLRDIHLALFKYGYFGYSVATGVMSAVLLDPTDSASLENFMGGNDFQMQLYNSPRYRKHIQAVMPWLLNRGALEL
;
A
#
# COMPACT_ATOMS: atom_id res chain seq x y z
N MET A 1 20.14 25.13 -10.07
CA MET A 1 20.13 23.96 -10.97
C MET A 1 19.43 22.84 -10.22
N ALA A 2 18.39 22.22 -10.79
CA ALA A 2 17.80 21.05 -10.15
C ALA A 2 18.87 19.95 -10.07
N ALA A 3 19.20 19.49 -8.86
CA ALA A 3 20.09 18.35 -8.70
C ALA A 3 19.52 17.17 -9.49
N SER A 4 20.39 16.39 -10.15
CA SER A 4 19.97 15.15 -10.79
C SER A 4 19.25 14.29 -9.74
N LYS A 5 18.01 13.89 -10.03
CA LYS A 5 17.25 12.94 -9.19
C LYS A 5 17.85 11.52 -9.25
N ILE A 6 18.74 11.28 -10.21
CA ILE A 6 19.46 10.02 -10.39
C ILE A 6 20.83 10.17 -9.72
N PRO A 7 21.17 9.35 -8.72
CA PRO A 7 22.43 9.47 -8.01
C PRO A 7 23.60 8.90 -8.84
N ASP A 8 24.77 9.51 -8.69
CA ASP A 8 25.97 9.18 -9.47
C ASP A 8 26.48 7.75 -9.25
N TRP A 9 26.14 7.12 -8.12
CA TRP A 9 26.53 5.73 -7.84
C TRP A 9 25.69 4.70 -8.60
N LEU A 10 24.53 5.08 -9.15
CA LEU A 10 23.65 4.17 -9.87
C LEU A 10 24.12 4.01 -11.32
N THR A 11 25.17 3.21 -11.48
CA THR A 11 25.85 2.99 -12.77
C THR A 11 25.64 1.56 -13.29
N ALA A 12 26.15 1.24 -14.48
CA ALA A 12 26.07 -0.12 -15.03
C ALA A 12 26.78 -1.15 -14.14
N GLU A 13 27.91 -0.77 -13.54
CA GLU A 13 28.76 -1.65 -12.73
C GLU A 13 28.04 -2.20 -11.51
N ILE A 14 27.10 -1.44 -10.92
CA ILE A 14 26.36 -1.90 -9.74
C ILE A 14 25.40 -3.07 -10.05
N PHE A 15 25.02 -3.24 -11.32
CA PHE A 15 24.16 -4.33 -11.79
C PHE A 15 24.93 -5.56 -12.27
N GLU A 16 26.27 -5.51 -12.38
CA GLU A 16 27.08 -6.60 -12.94
C GLU A 16 26.81 -7.96 -12.28
N ASP A 17 26.86 -8.02 -10.95
CA ASP A 17 26.61 -9.26 -10.21
C ASP A 17 25.18 -9.76 -10.40
N LEU A 18 24.22 -8.83 -10.43
CA LEU A 18 22.82 -9.15 -10.66
C LEU A 18 22.62 -9.76 -12.06
N LEU A 19 23.22 -9.15 -13.08
CA LEU A 19 23.14 -9.57 -14.47
C LEU A 19 23.78 -10.94 -14.67
N LYS A 20 24.96 -11.18 -14.08
CA LYS A 20 25.62 -12.50 -14.11
C LYS A 20 24.75 -13.59 -13.50
N ALA A 21 24.05 -13.29 -12.42
CA ALA A 21 23.21 -14.27 -11.73
C ALA A 21 21.87 -14.54 -12.44
N ASN A 22 21.31 -13.57 -13.16
CA ASN A 22 19.93 -13.63 -13.65
C ASN A 22 19.77 -13.61 -15.18
N VAL A 23 20.83 -13.30 -15.93
CA VAL A 23 20.79 -13.31 -17.39
C VAL A 23 21.64 -14.46 -17.91
N ASN A 24 20.96 -15.52 -18.36
CA ASN A 24 21.63 -16.68 -18.93
C ASN A 24 22.49 -16.28 -20.14
N GLY A 25 23.76 -16.69 -20.13
CA GLY A 25 24.73 -16.34 -21.16
C GLY A 25 25.20 -14.88 -21.12
N TYR A 26 25.07 -14.17 -20.00
CA TYR A 26 25.60 -12.80 -19.87
C TYR A 26 27.09 -12.69 -20.24
N SER A 27 27.44 -11.66 -21.02
CA SER A 27 28.83 -11.31 -21.39
C SER A 27 29.24 -9.95 -20.82
N LYS A 28 28.58 -8.86 -21.25
CA LYS A 28 28.87 -7.49 -20.80
C LYS A 28 27.68 -6.56 -21.00
N VAL A 29 27.67 -5.43 -20.30
CA VAL A 29 26.76 -4.32 -20.59
C VAL A 29 27.19 -3.59 -21.86
N LYS A 30 26.24 -3.34 -22.77
CA LYS A 30 26.41 -2.47 -23.95
C LYS A 30 25.91 -1.06 -23.72
N ASN A 31 24.76 -0.94 -23.06
CA ASN A 31 24.12 0.33 -22.81
C ASN A 31 23.39 0.32 -21.46
N PHE A 32 23.39 1.48 -20.79
CA PHE A 32 22.76 1.68 -19.50
C PHE A 32 22.01 3.00 -19.50
N LYS A 33 20.76 2.98 -19.06
CA LYS A 33 19.94 4.18 -18.90
C LYS A 33 19.08 4.06 -17.65
N ALA A 34 19.12 5.08 -16.81
CA ALA A 34 18.16 5.28 -15.73
C ALA A 34 17.24 6.45 -16.09
N ASP A 35 15.93 6.25 -15.94
CA ASP A 35 14.89 7.27 -16.14
C ASP A 35 14.02 7.34 -14.89
N ILE A 36 13.29 8.45 -14.68
CA ILE A 36 12.25 8.51 -13.65
C ILE A 36 11.15 7.50 -14.03
N GLY A 37 10.85 6.59 -13.10
CA GLY A 37 10.01 5.41 -13.33
C GLY A 37 8.53 5.60 -13.03
N SER A 38 8.13 6.71 -12.39
CA SER A 38 6.74 7.01 -12.02
C SER A 38 6.30 8.38 -12.52
N ALA A 39 5.01 8.53 -12.82
CA ALA A 39 4.41 9.82 -13.14
C ALA A 39 4.28 10.71 -11.89
N ALA A 40 4.03 12.01 -12.11
CA ALA A 40 3.72 12.94 -11.02
C ALA A 40 2.50 12.48 -10.22
N GLY A 41 2.57 12.51 -8.89
CA GLY A 41 1.47 12.10 -8.01
C GLY A 41 1.25 10.58 -7.90
N GLU A 42 2.21 9.75 -8.33
CA GLU A 42 2.18 8.29 -8.12
C GLU A 42 3.03 7.84 -6.93
N ASN A 43 4.16 8.52 -6.66
CA ASN A 43 5.05 8.25 -5.53
C ASN A 43 5.36 9.53 -4.75
N TYR A 44 4.70 9.70 -3.60
CA TYR A 44 4.82 10.92 -2.81
C TYR A 44 6.08 10.93 -1.93
N ALA A 45 6.49 9.77 -1.41
CA ALA A 45 7.54 9.68 -0.41
C ALA A 45 8.94 9.35 -0.97
N THR A 46 9.06 8.73 -2.14
CA THR A 46 10.32 8.17 -2.65
C THR A 46 10.56 8.50 -4.11
N ILE A 47 11.82 8.40 -4.54
CA ILE A 47 12.18 8.46 -5.96
C ILE A 47 12.11 7.04 -6.52
N MET A 48 11.29 6.84 -7.55
CA MET A 48 11.24 5.57 -8.28
C MET A 48 11.96 5.75 -9.62
N LEU A 49 12.99 4.95 -9.87
CA LEU A 49 13.75 4.95 -11.12
C LEU A 49 13.47 3.67 -11.91
N ARG A 50 13.34 3.78 -13.23
CA ARG A 50 13.37 2.64 -14.15
C ARG A 50 14.74 2.57 -14.79
N VAL A 51 15.46 1.48 -14.53
CA VAL A 51 16.78 1.20 -15.11
C VAL A 51 16.61 0.24 -16.27
N LYS A 52 17.09 0.61 -17.46
CA LYS A 52 17.12 -0.20 -18.67
C LYS A 52 18.56 -0.51 -19.03
N ILE A 53 18.85 -1.79 -19.22
CA ILE A 53 20.20 -2.27 -19.53
C ILE A 53 20.12 -3.14 -20.77
N GLU A 54 20.92 -2.79 -21.79
CA GLU A 54 21.17 -3.67 -22.92
C GLU A 54 22.44 -4.47 -22.62
N VAL A 55 22.35 -5.79 -22.63
CA VAL A 55 23.47 -6.69 -22.41
C VAL A 55 23.80 -7.46 -23.68
N GLU A 56 25.09 -7.69 -23.90
CA GLU A 56 25.59 -8.69 -24.84
C GLU A 56 25.57 -10.07 -24.17
N LEU A 57 25.17 -11.07 -24.91
CA LEU A 57 25.25 -12.47 -24.53
C LEU A 57 26.51 -13.12 -25.12
N GLN A 58 26.94 -14.26 -24.57
CA GLN A 58 28.11 -15.01 -25.03
C GLN A 58 28.00 -15.49 -26.48
N ASP A 59 26.77 -15.64 -27.00
CA ASP A 59 26.51 -15.96 -28.41
C ASP A 59 26.52 -14.71 -29.33
N GLY A 60 26.90 -13.55 -28.80
CA GLY A 60 26.99 -12.27 -29.50
C GLY A 60 25.65 -11.52 -29.64
N LYS A 61 24.52 -12.13 -29.25
CA LYS A 61 23.20 -11.47 -29.33
C LYS A 61 23.05 -10.40 -28.25
N SER A 62 22.18 -9.43 -28.49
CA SER A 62 21.77 -8.45 -27.46
C SER A 62 20.48 -8.88 -26.78
N LYS A 63 20.36 -8.58 -25.49
CA LYS A 63 19.13 -8.72 -24.71
C LYS A 63 18.90 -7.46 -23.88
N SER A 64 17.67 -6.96 -23.86
CA SER A 64 17.28 -5.87 -22.95
C SER A 64 16.68 -6.43 -21.67
N VAL A 65 17.11 -5.89 -20.54
CA VAL A 65 16.52 -6.14 -19.22
C VAL A 65 16.19 -4.82 -18.54
N SER A 66 15.23 -4.86 -17.61
CA SER A 66 14.84 -3.67 -16.85
C SER A 66 14.53 -3.98 -15.40
N TYR A 67 14.86 -3.02 -14.54
CA TYR A 67 14.68 -3.07 -13.10
C TYR A 67 14.08 -1.75 -12.61
N MET A 68 13.29 -1.83 -11.55
CA MET A 68 12.81 -0.65 -10.83
C MET A 68 13.69 -0.44 -9.59
N VAL A 69 14.17 0.77 -9.34
CA VAL A 69 14.98 1.09 -8.17
C VAL A 69 14.31 2.23 -7.40
N LYS A 70 13.82 1.89 -6.20
CA LYS A 70 13.27 2.84 -5.24
C LYS A 70 14.39 3.40 -4.38
N LEU A 71 14.43 4.71 -4.22
CA LEU A 71 15.43 5.45 -3.46
C LEU A 71 14.77 6.44 -2.49
N PRO A 72 15.41 6.74 -1.35
CA PRO A 72 14.95 7.79 -0.44
C PRO A 72 14.79 9.13 -1.16
N HIS A 73 13.82 9.93 -0.73
CA HIS A 73 13.71 11.29 -1.23
C HIS A 73 14.97 12.11 -0.85
N GLN A 74 15.33 13.08 -1.67
CA GLN A 74 16.47 13.97 -1.41
C GLN A 74 16.14 15.10 -0.41
N LEU A 75 14.91 15.19 0.09
CA LEU A 75 14.49 16.24 1.02
C LEU A 75 14.77 15.81 2.45
N GLU A 76 15.47 16.65 3.21
CA GLU A 76 15.94 16.32 4.57
C GLU A 76 14.79 15.95 5.51
N VAL A 77 13.67 16.66 5.47
CA VAL A 77 12.50 16.37 6.32
C VAL A 77 11.92 14.98 6.06
N ILE A 78 11.87 14.56 4.78
CA ILE A 78 11.39 13.23 4.39
C ILE A 78 12.41 12.17 4.82
N GLN A 79 13.71 12.44 4.65
CA GLN A 79 14.77 11.54 5.11
C GLN A 79 14.75 11.36 6.62
N GLU A 80 14.52 12.42 7.39
CA GLU A 80 14.45 12.33 8.85
C GLU A 80 13.24 11.49 9.30
N MET A 81 12.08 11.69 8.67
CA MET A 81 10.90 10.85 8.89
C MET A 81 11.18 9.38 8.52
N MET A 82 11.84 9.12 7.39
CA MET A 82 12.20 7.77 6.94
C MET A 82 13.19 7.08 7.88
N LYS A 83 14.18 7.81 8.41
CA LYS A 83 15.15 7.30 9.39
C LYS A 83 14.49 6.83 10.68
N ARG A 84 13.37 7.44 11.09
CA ARG A 84 12.62 7.04 12.29
C ARG A 84 11.70 5.84 12.06
N THR A 85 11.32 5.59 10.80
CA THR A 85 10.32 4.57 10.43
C THR A 85 10.94 3.25 9.97
N ASN A 86 12.19 3.24 9.49
CA ASN A 86 12.89 2.08 8.91
C ASN A 86 12.15 1.49 7.67
N ILE A 87 11.46 2.33 6.91
CA ILE A 87 10.63 1.91 5.76
C ILE A 87 11.39 1.05 4.75
N PHE A 88 12.60 1.45 4.35
CA PHE A 88 13.39 0.69 3.36
C PHE A 88 13.85 -0.68 3.88
N GLU A 89 14.26 -0.75 5.14
CA GLU A 89 14.64 -2.01 5.79
C GLU A 89 13.44 -2.96 5.88
N ILE A 90 12.27 -2.44 6.27
CA ILE A 90 11.02 -3.19 6.33
C ILE A 90 10.64 -3.70 4.93
N GLU A 91 10.62 -2.83 3.93
CA GLU A 91 10.26 -3.21 2.56
C GLU A 91 11.21 -4.28 1.99
N ARG A 92 12.52 -4.15 2.22
CA ARG A 92 13.49 -5.19 1.84
C ARG A 92 13.26 -6.50 2.57
N THR A 93 12.99 -6.47 3.88
CA THR A 93 12.65 -7.66 4.67
C THR A 93 11.40 -8.35 4.12
N MET A 94 10.40 -7.56 3.72
CA MET A 94 9.20 -8.08 3.09
C MET A 94 9.51 -8.82 1.80
N TYR A 95 10.22 -8.20 0.86
CA TYR A 95 10.52 -8.86 -0.42
C TYR A 95 11.51 -10.03 -0.31
N ASN A 96 12.52 -9.92 0.57
CA ASN A 96 13.59 -10.91 0.64
C ASN A 96 13.25 -12.11 1.54
N GLU A 97 12.38 -11.93 2.53
CA GLU A 97 12.13 -12.95 3.56
C GLU A 97 10.64 -13.29 3.67
N VAL A 98 9.80 -12.29 3.97
CA VAL A 98 8.40 -12.55 4.36
C VAL A 98 7.55 -13.00 3.17
N VAL A 99 7.60 -12.29 2.04
CA VAL A 99 6.80 -12.65 0.85
C VAL A 99 7.19 -14.03 0.32
N PRO A 100 8.49 -14.36 0.12
CA PRO A 100 8.89 -15.72 -0.26
C PRO A 100 8.42 -16.77 0.75
N GLU A 101 8.49 -16.48 2.05
CA GLU A 101 7.98 -17.38 3.09
C GLU A 101 6.48 -17.65 2.95
N LEU A 102 5.67 -16.65 2.61
CA LEU A 102 4.24 -16.82 2.38
C LEU A 102 3.94 -17.61 1.10
N GLU A 103 4.71 -17.39 0.03
CA GLU A 103 4.59 -18.15 -1.23
C GLU A 103 4.99 -19.62 -1.05
N ASP A 104 6.05 -19.88 -0.28
CA ASP A 104 6.52 -21.24 0.03
C ASP A 104 5.48 -22.06 0.81
N LEU A 105 4.65 -21.42 1.66
CA LEU A 105 3.55 -22.11 2.33
C LEU A 105 2.53 -22.66 1.33
N TYR A 106 2.22 -21.93 0.26
CA TYR A 106 1.34 -22.41 -0.81
C TYR A 106 2.01 -23.48 -1.67
N LYS A 107 3.28 -23.26 -2.03
CA LYS A 107 4.06 -24.21 -2.81
C LYS A 107 4.16 -25.57 -2.11
N ALA A 108 4.33 -25.58 -0.79
CA ALA A 108 4.39 -26.79 0.03
C ALA A 108 3.09 -27.62 -0.01
N VAL A 109 1.95 -27.01 -0.34
CA VAL A 109 0.66 -27.70 -0.53
C VAL A 109 0.27 -27.84 -2.02
N GLY A 110 1.22 -27.60 -2.93
CA GLY A 110 1.02 -27.79 -4.38
C GLY A 110 0.22 -26.68 -5.06
N VAL A 111 0.13 -25.49 -4.46
CA VAL A 111 -0.55 -24.33 -5.02
C VAL A 111 0.50 -23.30 -5.44
N ASP A 112 0.48 -22.86 -6.69
CA ASP A 112 1.38 -21.82 -7.20
C ASP A 112 0.72 -20.44 -7.01
N ILE A 113 1.32 -19.62 -6.14
CA ILE A 113 0.90 -18.24 -5.89
C ILE A 113 2.13 -17.35 -5.89
N THR A 114 2.02 -16.23 -6.59
CA THR A 114 2.95 -15.11 -6.49
C THR A 114 2.19 -13.87 -6.04
N PHE A 115 2.75 -13.15 -5.07
CA PHE A 115 2.15 -11.94 -4.52
C PHE A 115 2.65 -10.66 -5.18
N GLY A 116 3.91 -10.61 -5.63
CA GLY A 116 4.49 -9.37 -6.12
C GLY A 116 5.71 -9.54 -7.02
N ALA A 117 6.44 -8.44 -7.18
CA ALA A 117 7.71 -8.41 -7.88
C ALA A 117 8.78 -9.18 -7.11
N LYS A 118 9.77 -9.72 -7.84
CA LYS A 118 11.03 -10.17 -7.24
C LYS A 118 11.87 -8.96 -6.83
N SER A 119 12.58 -9.08 -5.72
CA SER A 119 13.63 -8.14 -5.33
C SER A 119 15.01 -8.61 -5.72
N TYR A 120 15.93 -7.65 -5.73
CA TYR A 120 17.32 -7.83 -6.11
C TYR A 120 18.24 -7.03 -5.19
N ASP A 121 19.41 -7.60 -4.90
CA ASP A 121 20.46 -6.89 -4.16
C ASP A 121 21.46 -6.25 -5.13
N LEU A 122 21.67 -4.96 -4.96
CA LEU A 122 22.70 -4.16 -5.60
C LEU A 122 23.88 -4.01 -4.63
N LYS A 123 24.94 -4.78 -4.85
CA LYS A 123 26.15 -4.71 -4.02
C LYS A 123 26.80 -3.34 -4.19
N ASN A 124 27.40 -2.82 -3.11
CA ASN A 124 28.10 -1.52 -3.09
C ASN A 124 27.20 -0.28 -3.25
N ALA A 125 25.87 -0.43 -3.13
CA ALA A 125 24.96 0.72 -3.03
C ALA A 125 25.38 1.65 -1.89
N LYS A 126 25.28 2.96 -2.12
CA LYS A 126 25.78 3.99 -1.18
C LYS A 126 24.69 4.56 -0.27
N THR A 127 23.45 4.17 -0.49
CA THR A 127 22.28 4.60 0.28
C THR A 127 21.31 3.43 0.44
N GLU A 128 20.30 3.58 1.29
CA GLU A 128 19.12 2.71 1.28
C GLU A 128 18.49 2.67 -0.12
N TYR A 129 17.97 1.51 -0.51
CA TYR A 129 17.31 1.28 -1.80
C TYR A 129 16.39 0.06 -1.73
N VAL A 130 15.49 -0.07 -2.70
CA VAL A 130 14.82 -1.33 -3.03
C VAL A 130 14.91 -1.52 -4.53
N ALA A 131 15.58 -2.59 -4.99
CA ALA A 131 15.64 -2.93 -6.41
C ALA A 131 14.68 -4.09 -6.70
N LEU A 132 13.83 -3.91 -7.70
CA LEU A 132 12.69 -4.77 -8.00
C LEU A 132 12.65 -5.13 -9.49
N GLU A 133 11.97 -6.23 -9.80
CA GLU A 133 11.60 -6.61 -11.15
C GLU A 133 10.71 -5.54 -11.80
N ASP A 134 11.02 -5.16 -13.06
CA ASP A 134 10.11 -4.31 -13.84
C ASP A 134 8.93 -5.13 -14.37
N LEU A 135 7.86 -5.15 -13.58
CA LEU A 135 6.60 -5.83 -13.92
C LEU A 135 5.95 -5.26 -15.20
N GLY A 136 6.29 -4.04 -15.62
CA GLY A 136 5.83 -3.47 -16.88
C GLY A 136 6.23 -4.30 -18.09
N LEU A 137 7.42 -4.93 -18.06
CA LEU A 137 7.87 -5.84 -19.12
C LEU A 137 7.06 -7.16 -19.16
N LYS A 138 6.39 -7.50 -18.06
CA LYS A 138 5.46 -8.64 -17.99
C LYS A 138 4.02 -8.25 -18.30
N GLY A 139 3.78 -7.03 -18.77
CA GLY A 139 2.44 -6.54 -19.12
C GLY A 139 1.55 -6.20 -17.92
N PHE A 140 2.14 -6.03 -16.73
CA PHE A 140 1.41 -5.50 -15.59
C PHE A 140 1.30 -3.97 -15.71
N LYS A 141 0.15 -3.44 -15.30
CA LYS A 141 -0.11 -1.99 -15.23
C LYS A 141 -1.03 -1.66 -14.06
N ASN A 142 -0.91 -0.45 -13.53
CA ASN A 142 -1.86 0.07 -12.56
C ASN A 142 -3.21 0.41 -13.22
N ALA A 143 -4.28 0.37 -12.43
CA ALA A 143 -5.57 0.91 -12.82
C ALA A 143 -5.61 2.42 -12.59
N ASN A 144 -6.53 3.12 -13.26
CA ASN A 144 -6.73 4.55 -13.04
C ASN A 144 -7.35 4.78 -11.64
N ARG A 145 -6.53 5.24 -10.69
CA ARG A 145 -6.96 5.51 -9.31
C ARG A 145 -8.09 6.54 -9.19
N LEU A 146 -8.19 7.46 -10.15
CA LEU A 146 -9.19 8.53 -10.13
C LEU A 146 -10.59 8.03 -10.53
N GLU A 147 -10.65 6.97 -11.33
CA GLU A 147 -11.91 6.29 -11.67
C GLU A 147 -12.33 5.29 -10.59
N GLY A 148 -11.37 4.76 -9.84
CA GLY A 148 -11.59 3.66 -8.91
C GLY A 148 -11.73 2.31 -9.63
N LEU A 149 -11.56 1.23 -8.87
CA LEU A 149 -11.68 -0.12 -9.36
C LEU A 149 -13.14 -0.52 -9.54
N ASP A 150 -13.45 -1.12 -10.69
CA ASP A 150 -14.73 -1.79 -10.91
C ASP A 150 -14.81 -3.11 -10.13
N GLN A 151 -16.01 -3.68 -10.10
CA GLN A 151 -16.29 -4.94 -9.42
C GLN A 151 -15.30 -6.07 -9.74
N ALA A 152 -14.96 -6.28 -11.02
CA ALA A 152 -14.06 -7.38 -11.41
C ALA A 152 -12.65 -7.16 -10.83
N HIS A 153 -12.15 -5.93 -10.86
CA HIS A 153 -10.87 -5.59 -10.25
C HIS A 153 -10.92 -5.71 -8.73
N THR A 154 -11.97 -5.20 -8.09
CA THR A 154 -12.15 -5.27 -6.64
C THR A 154 -12.19 -6.71 -6.14
N GLU A 155 -12.94 -7.59 -6.78
CA GLU A 155 -13.01 -9.02 -6.41
C GLU A 155 -11.64 -9.71 -6.54
N ARG A 156 -10.88 -9.41 -7.60
CA ARG A 156 -9.54 -9.99 -7.82
C ARG A 156 -8.54 -9.52 -6.78
N VAL A 157 -8.60 -8.26 -6.35
CA VAL A 157 -7.75 -7.75 -5.26
C VAL A 157 -8.13 -8.39 -3.93
N LEU A 158 -9.41 -8.47 -3.60
CA LEU A 158 -9.86 -9.09 -2.34
C LEU A 158 -9.46 -10.57 -2.27
N ARG A 159 -9.49 -11.27 -3.40
CA ARG A 159 -8.94 -12.63 -3.50
C ARG A 159 -7.44 -12.65 -3.19
N LYS A 160 -6.64 -11.76 -3.79
CA LYS A 160 -5.18 -11.69 -3.53
C LYS A 160 -4.87 -11.32 -2.06
N LEU A 161 -5.61 -10.37 -1.48
CA LEU A 161 -5.50 -10.02 -0.05
C LEU A 161 -5.90 -11.18 0.85
N SER A 162 -6.96 -11.92 0.53
CA SER A 162 -7.37 -13.09 1.32
C SER A 162 -6.32 -14.21 1.31
N GLN A 163 -5.63 -14.41 0.16
CA GLN A 163 -4.52 -15.34 0.02
C GLN A 163 -3.34 -14.96 0.91
N TRP A 164 -3.00 -13.68 0.90
CA TRP A 164 -1.94 -13.08 1.70
C TRP A 164 -2.25 -13.19 3.20
N HIS A 165 -3.47 -12.81 3.60
CA HIS A 165 -3.95 -12.87 4.98
C HIS A 165 -4.01 -14.31 5.52
N ALA A 166 -4.46 -15.28 4.72
CA ALA A 166 -4.45 -16.68 5.11
C ALA A 166 -3.01 -17.19 5.36
N ALA A 167 -2.09 -16.91 4.43
CA ALA A 167 -0.70 -17.33 4.56
C ALA A 167 0.00 -16.70 5.78
N SER A 168 -0.19 -15.40 6.00
CA SER A 168 0.41 -14.72 7.15
C SER A 168 -0.13 -15.21 8.50
N ALA A 169 -1.43 -15.52 8.59
CA ALA A 169 -2.01 -16.14 9.78
C ALA A 169 -1.40 -17.53 10.05
N VAL A 170 -1.27 -18.36 9.01
CA VAL A 170 -0.66 -19.70 9.09
C VAL A 170 0.82 -19.60 9.48
N ARG A 171 1.57 -18.65 8.92
CA ARG A 171 2.95 -18.37 9.31
C ARG A 171 3.05 -18.12 10.81
N VAL A 172 2.20 -17.27 11.38
CA VAL A 172 2.23 -16.99 12.82
C VAL A 172 1.84 -18.22 13.66
N ALA A 173 0.85 -19.00 13.20
CA ALA A 173 0.44 -20.22 13.89
C ALA A 173 1.54 -21.32 13.88
N THR A 174 2.45 -21.29 12.91
CA THR A 174 3.50 -22.31 12.74
C THR A 174 4.86 -21.88 13.29
N LYS A 175 5.24 -20.61 13.12
CA LYS A 175 6.56 -20.07 13.47
C LYS A 175 6.56 -19.08 14.63
N GLY A 176 5.38 -18.71 15.13
CA GLY A 176 5.23 -17.72 16.19
C GLY A 176 5.18 -16.28 15.69
N PRO A 177 5.29 -15.30 16.60
CA PRO A 177 5.04 -13.89 16.29
C PRO A 177 6.05 -13.32 15.28
N TYR A 178 5.63 -12.27 14.57
CA TYR A 178 6.53 -11.47 13.75
C TYR A 178 7.48 -10.63 14.62
N PRO A 179 8.61 -10.17 14.06
CA PRO A 179 9.46 -9.18 14.72
C PRO A 179 8.71 -7.91 15.11
N LYS A 180 9.17 -7.23 16.16
CA LYS A 180 8.53 -6.01 16.71
C LYS A 180 8.28 -4.92 15.64
N SER A 181 9.18 -4.80 14.65
CA SER A 181 9.04 -3.88 13.52
C SER A 181 7.73 -4.08 12.74
N LEU A 182 7.31 -5.32 12.53
CA LEU A 182 6.06 -5.66 11.83
C LEU A 182 4.85 -5.68 12.76
N LEU A 183 5.02 -5.66 14.08
CA LEU A 183 3.91 -5.55 15.04
C LEU A 183 3.44 -4.10 15.22
N GLN A 184 4.40 -3.17 15.32
CA GLN A 184 4.11 -1.73 15.48
C GLN A 184 3.92 -1.03 14.13
N GLY A 185 4.63 -1.48 13.09
CA GLY A 185 4.60 -0.88 11.77
C GLY A 185 5.00 0.59 11.81
N PHE A 186 4.21 1.43 11.15
CA PHE A 186 4.40 2.89 11.10
C PHE A 186 4.04 3.63 12.40
N PHE A 187 3.24 3.01 13.27
CA PHE A 187 2.68 3.62 14.49
C PHE A 187 3.56 3.38 15.72
N LYS A 188 4.82 3.80 15.63
CA LYS A 188 5.78 3.71 16.75
C LYS A 188 5.52 4.85 17.73
N GLU A 189 5.60 4.61 19.04
CA GLU A 189 5.35 5.65 20.05
C GLU A 189 6.31 6.84 19.87
N GLU A 190 7.53 6.57 19.42
CA GLU A 190 8.54 7.59 19.12
C GLU A 190 8.15 8.50 17.93
N SER A 191 7.26 8.05 17.03
CA SER A 191 6.76 8.88 15.92
C SER A 191 5.50 9.68 16.29
N LYS A 192 4.87 9.39 17.43
CA LYS A 192 3.60 10.00 17.86
C LYS A 192 3.61 11.54 17.87
N PRO A 193 4.65 12.25 18.36
CA PRO A 193 4.65 13.72 18.36
C PRO A 193 4.62 14.32 16.95
N VAL A 194 5.42 13.77 16.03
CA VAL A 194 5.49 14.23 14.63
C VAL A 194 4.17 13.94 13.91
N MET A 195 3.62 12.73 14.10
CA MET A 195 2.33 12.36 13.54
C MET A 195 1.19 13.23 14.09
N SER A 196 1.23 13.58 15.37
CA SER A 196 0.22 14.43 16.01
C SER A 196 0.16 15.81 15.36
N GLU A 197 1.30 16.45 15.10
CA GLU A 197 1.33 17.78 14.48
C GLU A 197 0.80 17.74 13.04
N MET A 198 1.23 16.74 12.27
CA MET A 198 0.77 16.52 10.90
C MET A 198 -0.75 16.28 10.85
N LEU A 199 -1.28 15.37 11.68
CA LEU A 199 -2.71 15.05 11.71
C LEU A 199 -3.55 16.21 12.21
N LYS A 200 -3.04 17.03 13.15
CA LYS A 200 -3.74 18.22 13.64
C LYS A 200 -3.99 19.24 12.53
N GLY A 201 -2.98 19.55 11.72
CA GLY A 201 -3.11 20.46 10.58
C GLY A 201 -4.08 19.93 9.53
N MET A 202 -3.90 18.68 9.11
CA MET A 202 -4.78 18.02 8.15
C MET A 202 -6.23 17.97 8.64
N GLY A 203 -6.46 17.61 9.90
CA GLY A 203 -7.79 17.55 10.50
C GLY A 203 -8.46 18.92 10.57
N ALA A 204 -7.71 20.00 10.80
CA ALA A 204 -8.28 21.34 10.93
C ALA A 204 -8.79 21.83 9.56
N ASN A 205 -8.00 21.57 8.52
CA ASN A 205 -8.36 21.85 7.14
C ASN A 205 -9.53 20.97 6.66
N PHE A 206 -9.59 19.71 7.11
CA PHE A 206 -10.75 18.86 6.86
C PHE A 206 -12.01 19.41 7.52
N VAL A 207 -11.99 19.76 8.82
CA VAL A 207 -13.16 20.34 9.52
C VAL A 207 -13.66 21.61 8.82
N LYS A 208 -12.74 22.51 8.42
CA LYS A 208 -13.09 23.73 7.70
C LYS A 208 -13.80 23.43 6.37
N SER A 209 -13.29 22.47 5.62
CA SER A 209 -13.90 22.06 4.34
C SER A 209 -15.22 21.32 4.55
N CYS A 210 -15.28 20.46 5.56
CA CYS A 210 -16.44 19.68 5.96
C CYS A 210 -17.66 20.55 6.27
N ALA A 211 -17.46 21.73 6.87
CA ALA A 211 -18.52 22.70 7.14
C ALA A 211 -19.13 23.35 5.88
N THR A 212 -18.69 22.95 4.68
CA THR A 212 -19.22 23.42 3.39
C THR A 212 -19.76 22.28 2.52
N TYR A 213 -19.81 21.06 3.06
CA TYR A 213 -20.32 19.89 2.36
C TYR A 213 -21.84 19.79 2.51
N GLU A 214 -22.52 19.29 1.49
CA GLU A 214 -23.96 19.04 1.60
C GLU A 214 -24.25 17.96 2.66
N GLY A 215 -25.19 18.24 3.57
CA GLY A 215 -25.59 17.32 4.64
C GLY A 215 -24.60 17.24 5.82
N HIS A 216 -23.64 18.16 5.90
CA HIS A 216 -22.64 18.17 6.98
C HIS A 216 -23.26 18.27 8.37
N GLU A 217 -24.45 18.84 8.50
CA GLU A 217 -25.16 19.07 9.76
C GLU A 217 -25.38 17.78 10.54
N ALA A 218 -25.47 16.63 9.84
CA ALA A 218 -25.65 15.33 10.47
C ALA A 218 -24.40 14.82 11.21
N TYR A 219 -23.19 15.27 10.86
CA TYR A 219 -21.94 14.70 11.37
C TYR A 219 -20.86 15.72 11.78
N LEU A 220 -20.99 17.00 11.44
CA LEU A 220 -19.94 18.00 11.65
C LEU A 220 -19.52 18.12 13.12
N ASP A 221 -20.46 18.09 14.06
CA ASP A 221 -20.14 18.22 15.48
C ASP A 221 -19.40 16.99 16.02
N LYS A 222 -19.73 15.78 15.54
CA LYS A 222 -18.96 14.57 15.84
C LYS A 222 -17.56 14.64 15.24
N VAL A 223 -17.41 15.13 14.00
CA VAL A 223 -16.10 15.34 13.36
C VAL A 223 -15.24 16.31 14.18
N LYS A 224 -15.81 17.43 14.64
CA LYS A 224 -15.09 18.38 15.53
C LYS A 224 -14.69 17.72 16.85
N ALA A 225 -15.54 16.86 17.42
CA ALA A 225 -15.25 16.16 18.66
C ALA A 225 -14.15 15.09 18.52
N LEU A 226 -13.99 14.47 17.35
CA LEU A 226 -12.94 13.48 17.07
C LEU A 226 -11.55 14.09 16.89
N GLN A 227 -11.47 15.34 16.45
CA GLN A 227 -10.22 16.06 16.19
C GLN A 227 -9.20 15.96 17.35
N PRO A 228 -9.56 16.34 18.60
CA PRO A 228 -8.61 16.30 19.72
C PRO A 228 -8.13 14.89 20.11
N VAL A 229 -8.90 13.84 19.81
CA VAL A 229 -8.59 12.44 20.20
C VAL A 229 -8.02 11.61 19.04
N THR A 230 -7.83 12.22 17.87
CA THR A 230 -7.53 11.49 16.64
C THR A 230 -6.24 10.69 16.74
N ILE A 231 -5.16 11.30 17.25
CA ILE A 231 -3.87 10.62 17.39
C ILE A 231 -3.97 9.44 18.37
N ASP A 232 -4.72 9.58 19.46
CA ASP A 232 -4.87 8.51 20.46
C ASP A 232 -5.67 7.33 19.89
N LYS A 233 -6.76 7.60 19.16
CA LYS A 233 -7.52 6.53 18.48
C LYS A 233 -6.71 5.81 17.40
N VAL A 234 -5.85 6.51 16.65
CA VAL A 234 -4.93 5.87 15.69
C VAL A 234 -3.94 4.93 16.40
N PHE A 235 -3.38 5.36 17.52
CA PHE A 235 -2.44 4.55 18.30
C PHE A 235 -3.12 3.42 19.07
N GLU A 236 -4.38 3.58 19.47
CA GLU A 236 -5.20 2.51 20.02
C GLU A 236 -5.48 1.44 18.96
N PHE A 237 -5.89 1.84 17.75
CA PHE A 237 -6.04 0.94 16.61
C PHE A 237 -4.75 0.17 16.28
N ALA A 238 -3.60 0.80 16.48
CA ALA A 238 -2.31 0.16 16.24
C ALA A 238 -2.01 -1.01 17.21
N LYS A 239 -2.69 -1.11 18.35
CA LYS A 239 -2.48 -2.22 19.30
C LYS A 239 -3.11 -3.50 18.76
N VAL A 240 -2.35 -4.59 18.81
CA VAL A 240 -2.82 -5.92 18.42
C VAL A 240 -3.71 -6.47 19.54
N GLU A 241 -4.96 -6.83 19.21
CA GLU A 241 -5.86 -7.54 20.11
C GLU A 241 -5.62 -9.06 19.97
N PRO A 242 -4.97 -9.74 20.93
CA PRO A 242 -4.53 -11.14 20.77
C PRO A 242 -5.67 -12.14 20.61
N THR A 243 -6.88 -11.78 21.06
CA THR A 243 -8.07 -12.65 20.98
C THR A 243 -8.75 -12.63 19.61
N GLU A 244 -8.41 -11.68 18.74
CA GLU A 244 -8.97 -11.56 17.41
C GLU A 244 -8.20 -12.34 16.34
N PHE A 245 -8.84 -12.55 15.20
CA PHE A 245 -8.17 -13.05 14.01
C PHE A 245 -7.25 -11.98 13.42
N ASN A 246 -5.95 -12.15 13.64
CA ASN A 246 -4.92 -11.22 13.19
C ASN A 246 -4.11 -11.80 12.03
N VAL A 247 -3.68 -10.90 11.15
CA VAL A 247 -2.94 -11.17 9.92
C VAL A 247 -1.82 -10.16 9.76
N LEU A 248 -0.84 -10.44 8.89
CA LEU A 248 0.06 -9.38 8.43
C LEU A 248 -0.65 -8.62 7.33
N ASN A 249 -1.09 -7.39 7.61
CA ASN A 249 -1.65 -6.51 6.59
C ASN A 249 -0.55 -6.01 5.66
N HIS A 250 -0.90 -5.76 4.39
CA HIS A 250 -0.11 -4.94 3.48
C HIS A 250 0.09 -3.53 4.05
N GLY A 251 -0.97 -2.97 4.63
CA GLY A 251 -0.97 -1.71 5.38
C GLY A 251 -1.03 -0.45 4.52
N ASP A 252 -0.67 -0.54 3.24
CA ASP A 252 -0.82 0.52 2.23
C ASP A 252 -1.53 0.02 0.95
N SER A 253 -2.64 -0.71 1.09
CA SER A 253 -3.29 -1.43 -0.03
C SER A 253 -4.26 -0.55 -0.84
N TRP A 254 -3.79 0.59 -1.37
CA TRP A 254 -4.55 1.41 -2.33
C TRP A 254 -4.24 1.00 -3.78
N SER A 255 -5.05 1.47 -4.74
CA SER A 255 -4.97 1.04 -6.15
C SER A 255 -3.62 1.27 -6.83
N ASN A 256 -2.81 2.23 -6.40
CA ASN A 256 -1.48 2.46 -6.97
C ASN A 256 -0.46 1.40 -6.54
N ASN A 257 -0.68 0.74 -5.41
CA ASN A 257 0.15 -0.35 -4.91
C ASN A 257 -0.33 -1.72 -5.41
N ILE A 258 -1.19 -1.72 -6.44
CA ILE A 258 -1.79 -2.91 -7.04
C ILE A 258 -1.62 -2.83 -8.55
N MET A 259 -0.97 -3.84 -9.13
CA MET A 259 -0.77 -3.96 -10.56
C MET A 259 -1.55 -5.15 -11.12
N PHE A 260 -2.14 -4.94 -12.30
CA PHE A 260 -2.97 -5.93 -12.99
C PHE A 260 -2.32 -6.36 -14.29
N GLN A 261 -2.30 -7.67 -14.54
CA GLN A 261 -2.00 -8.25 -15.84
C GLN A 261 -3.30 -8.70 -16.50
N TYR A 262 -3.39 -8.54 -17.83
CA TYR A 262 -4.57 -8.89 -18.60
C TYR A 262 -4.24 -9.95 -19.66
N ASP A 263 -5.22 -10.78 -19.99
CA ASP A 263 -5.13 -11.68 -21.15
C ASP A 263 -5.41 -10.93 -22.47
N ALA A 264 -5.34 -11.66 -23.58
CA ALA A 264 -5.57 -11.10 -24.92
C ALA A 264 -7.00 -10.56 -25.13
N PHE A 265 -7.96 -10.90 -24.25
CA PHE A 265 -9.35 -10.45 -24.29
C PHE A 265 -9.63 -9.33 -23.30
N GLY A 266 -8.61 -8.83 -22.60
CA GLY A 266 -8.75 -7.78 -21.59
C GLY A 266 -9.31 -8.26 -20.25
N LYS A 267 -9.38 -9.58 -19.99
CA LYS A 267 -9.76 -10.10 -18.67
C LYS A 267 -8.55 -10.10 -17.73
N ILE A 268 -8.78 -9.86 -16.45
CA ILE A 268 -7.74 -9.85 -15.43
C ILE A 268 -7.16 -11.27 -15.30
N LYS A 269 -5.90 -11.41 -15.69
CA LYS A 269 -5.14 -12.65 -15.60
C LYS A 269 -4.52 -12.79 -14.21
N GLU A 270 -3.81 -11.76 -13.75
CA GLU A 270 -3.08 -11.77 -12.48
C GLU A 270 -3.10 -10.42 -11.78
N VAL A 271 -2.97 -10.43 -10.44
CA VAL A 271 -2.92 -9.25 -9.59
C VAL A 271 -1.71 -9.34 -8.68
N TYR A 272 -0.81 -8.38 -8.78
CA TYR A 272 0.35 -8.26 -7.90
C TYR A 272 0.20 -7.07 -6.97
N LEU A 273 0.55 -7.28 -5.70
CA LEU A 273 0.73 -6.24 -4.71
C LEU A 273 2.19 -5.77 -4.80
N VAL A 274 2.40 -4.46 -4.63
CA VAL A 274 3.71 -3.82 -4.64
C VAL A 274 3.76 -2.78 -3.52
N ASP A 275 4.97 -2.35 -3.18
CA ASP A 275 5.22 -1.37 -2.11
C ASP A 275 4.81 -1.86 -0.71
N TYR A 276 5.57 -2.80 -0.18
CA TYR A 276 5.38 -3.38 1.15
C TYR A 276 6.05 -2.55 2.25
N GLN A 277 5.90 -1.23 2.22
CA GLN A 277 6.60 -0.33 3.15
C GLN A 277 5.89 -0.12 4.51
N LEU A 278 4.57 -0.35 4.59
CA LEU A 278 3.78 -0.16 5.82
C LEU A 278 3.13 -1.45 6.40
N PRO A 279 3.73 -2.64 6.27
CA PRO A 279 3.11 -3.87 6.77
C PRO A 279 2.91 -3.78 8.27
N LYS A 280 1.78 -4.31 8.73
CA LYS A 280 1.46 -4.34 10.15
C LYS A 280 0.63 -5.56 10.51
N TYR A 281 1.10 -6.31 11.49
CA TYR A 281 0.34 -7.38 12.09
C TYR A 281 -0.81 -6.81 12.92
N GLY A 282 -2.02 -7.34 12.72
CA GLY A 282 -3.21 -6.86 13.41
C GLY A 282 -4.49 -7.32 12.73
N THR A 283 -5.58 -6.64 13.03
CA THR A 283 -6.90 -6.90 12.47
C THR A 283 -6.92 -6.82 10.94
N VAL A 284 -7.68 -7.70 10.29
CA VAL A 284 -7.97 -7.65 8.84
C VAL A 284 -8.72 -6.38 8.43
N ALA A 285 -9.35 -5.71 9.39
CA ALA A 285 -10.12 -4.49 9.14
C ALA A 285 -9.23 -3.37 8.56
N GLN A 286 -7.93 -3.39 8.82
CA GLN A 286 -6.98 -2.42 8.29
C GLN A 286 -7.00 -2.41 6.76
N ASP A 287 -6.55 -3.48 6.11
CA ASP A 287 -6.50 -3.53 4.64
C ASP A 287 -7.89 -3.47 4.00
N LEU A 288 -8.91 -4.05 4.64
CA LEU A 288 -10.28 -4.04 4.10
C LEU A 288 -10.87 -2.62 4.06
N LEU A 289 -10.81 -1.87 5.17
CA LEU A 289 -11.28 -0.48 5.19
C LEU A 289 -10.40 0.41 4.32
N TYR A 290 -9.08 0.21 4.35
CA TYR A 290 -8.13 0.96 3.54
C TYR A 290 -8.44 0.82 2.05
N PHE A 291 -8.47 -0.41 1.55
CA PHE A 291 -8.68 -0.71 0.14
C PHE A 291 -10.09 -0.30 -0.31
N LEU A 292 -11.13 -0.77 0.38
CA LEU A 292 -12.50 -0.58 -0.07
C LEU A 292 -12.90 0.90 -0.07
N LEU A 293 -12.53 1.67 0.96
CA LEU A 293 -12.89 3.08 1.04
C LEU A 293 -12.00 3.98 0.19
N SER A 294 -10.75 3.63 -0.08
CA SER A 294 -9.88 4.47 -0.91
C SER A 294 -10.04 4.19 -2.41
N SER A 295 -10.19 2.93 -2.81
CA SER A 295 -9.82 2.49 -4.16
C SER A 295 -10.96 1.95 -5.02
N THR A 296 -12.14 1.71 -4.45
CA THR A 296 -13.31 1.23 -5.23
C THR A 296 -14.03 2.39 -5.93
N LYS A 297 -14.68 2.08 -7.06
CA LYS A 297 -15.63 2.98 -7.73
C LYS A 297 -16.70 3.46 -6.78
N LEU A 298 -17.09 4.73 -6.89
CA LEU A 298 -18.07 5.35 -5.99
C LEU A 298 -19.38 4.55 -5.95
N GLU A 299 -19.84 4.09 -7.11
CA GLU A 299 -21.10 3.38 -7.30
C GLU A 299 -21.13 2.06 -6.52
N ASP A 300 -19.97 1.41 -6.39
CA ASP A 300 -19.83 0.12 -5.73
C ASP A 300 -19.39 0.25 -4.26
N LYS A 301 -18.64 1.31 -3.93
CA LYS A 301 -17.94 1.52 -2.66
C LYS A 301 -18.79 1.23 -1.42
N LEU A 302 -20.02 1.70 -1.43
CA LEU A 302 -20.96 1.53 -0.31
C LEU A 302 -22.04 0.50 -0.64
N ALA A 303 -22.59 0.52 -1.87
CA ALA A 303 -23.69 -0.34 -2.27
C ALA A 303 -23.31 -1.84 -2.30
N LYS A 304 -22.03 -2.15 -2.53
CA LYS A 304 -21.50 -3.53 -2.55
C LYS A 304 -20.53 -3.81 -1.40
N PHE A 305 -20.44 -2.94 -0.39
CA PHE A 305 -19.45 -3.08 0.68
C PHE A 305 -19.54 -4.46 1.35
N ASP A 306 -20.73 -4.85 1.83
CA ASP A 306 -20.91 -6.14 2.51
C ASP A 306 -20.79 -7.34 1.56
N TYR A 307 -21.13 -7.16 0.27
CA TYR A 307 -20.86 -8.16 -0.78
C TYR A 307 -19.35 -8.41 -0.92
N TYR A 308 -18.55 -7.34 -0.97
CA TYR A 308 -17.09 -7.44 -1.02
C TYR A 308 -16.49 -8.09 0.24
N ILE A 309 -17.03 -7.79 1.43
CA ILE A 309 -16.63 -8.48 2.65
C ILE A 309 -16.91 -9.98 2.57
N LYS A 310 -18.05 -10.38 2.01
CA LYS A 310 -18.38 -11.79 1.77
C LYS A 310 -17.40 -12.46 0.81
N ILE A 311 -17.08 -11.82 -0.32
CA ILE A 311 -16.10 -12.34 -1.29
C ILE A 311 -14.73 -12.53 -0.63
N TYR A 312 -14.26 -11.54 0.12
CA TYR A 312 -13.01 -11.65 0.88
C TYR A 312 -13.05 -12.82 1.88
N HIS A 313 -14.12 -12.91 2.68
CA HIS A 313 -14.28 -13.94 3.70
C HIS A 313 -14.30 -15.35 3.12
N ASP A 314 -15.04 -15.56 2.03
CA ASP A 314 -15.11 -16.87 1.37
C ASP A 314 -13.73 -17.34 0.90
N ASN A 315 -12.98 -16.46 0.23
CA ASN A 315 -11.63 -16.79 -0.22
C ASN A 315 -10.66 -16.95 0.96
N LEU A 316 -10.79 -16.15 2.03
CA LEU A 316 -9.98 -16.31 3.24
C LEU A 316 -10.20 -17.70 3.87
N VAL A 317 -11.45 -18.11 4.04
CA VAL A 317 -11.81 -19.43 4.59
C VAL A 317 -11.28 -20.56 3.71
N GLU A 318 -11.43 -20.45 2.38
CA GLU A 318 -10.87 -21.40 1.41
C GLU A 318 -9.36 -21.55 1.60
N HIS A 319 -8.64 -20.43 1.61
CA HIS A 319 -7.18 -20.44 1.68
C HIS A 319 -6.64 -20.85 3.06
N LEU A 320 -7.32 -20.52 4.15
CA LEU A 320 -6.99 -21.04 5.50
C LEU A 320 -7.13 -22.57 5.56
N LYS A 321 -8.13 -23.15 4.88
CA LYS A 321 -8.31 -24.61 4.79
C LYS A 321 -7.24 -25.26 3.92
N ILE A 322 -6.93 -24.69 2.75
CA ILE A 322 -5.86 -25.15 1.86
C ILE A 322 -4.53 -25.23 2.60
N LEU A 323 -4.20 -24.20 3.38
CA LEU A 323 -2.97 -24.10 4.16
C LEU A 323 -3.02 -24.81 5.52
N LYS A 324 -4.11 -25.53 5.83
CA LYS A 324 -4.30 -26.30 7.07
C LYS A 324 -4.08 -25.46 8.34
N TYR A 325 -4.69 -24.27 8.39
CA TYR A 325 -4.62 -23.39 9.54
C TYR A 325 -5.08 -24.12 10.83
N SER A 326 -4.26 -24.03 11.88
CA SER A 326 -4.43 -24.84 13.10
C SER A 326 -5.29 -24.18 14.20
N LYS A 327 -5.71 -22.93 14.01
CA LYS A 327 -6.55 -22.19 14.96
C LYS A 327 -7.98 -22.04 14.40
N PRO A 328 -8.96 -21.56 15.21
CA PRO A 328 -10.32 -21.31 14.72
C PRO A 328 -10.34 -20.37 13.50
N ILE A 329 -11.07 -20.77 12.46
CA ILE A 329 -11.30 -19.95 11.27
C ILE A 329 -12.36 -18.89 11.60
N PRO A 330 -12.12 -17.60 11.29
CA PRO A 330 -13.08 -16.54 11.60
C PRO A 330 -14.38 -16.72 10.82
N THR A 331 -15.51 -16.48 11.48
CA THR A 331 -16.81 -16.41 10.83
C THR A 331 -16.97 -15.08 10.10
N LEU A 332 -17.91 -15.00 9.14
CA LEU A 332 -18.25 -13.74 8.49
C LEU A 332 -18.67 -12.66 9.51
N ARG A 333 -19.35 -13.09 10.58
CA ARG A 333 -19.75 -12.20 11.68
C ARG A 333 -18.54 -11.61 12.38
N ASP A 334 -17.50 -12.40 12.64
CA ASP A 334 -16.27 -11.90 13.29
C ASP A 334 -15.60 -10.82 12.43
N ILE A 335 -15.57 -11.00 11.11
CA ILE A 335 -15.04 -10.00 10.17
C ILE A 335 -15.87 -8.71 10.23
N HIS A 336 -17.21 -8.80 10.20
CA HIS A 336 -18.06 -7.62 10.34
C HIS A 336 -17.88 -6.92 11.69
N LEU A 337 -17.83 -7.67 12.79
CA LEU A 337 -17.61 -7.10 14.12
C LEU A 337 -16.28 -6.34 14.19
N ALA A 338 -15.20 -6.88 13.61
CA ALA A 338 -13.93 -6.17 13.51
C ALA A 338 -14.06 -4.87 12.70
N LEU A 339 -14.76 -4.89 11.56
CA LEU A 339 -14.99 -3.69 10.74
C LEU A 339 -15.79 -2.60 11.48
N PHE A 340 -16.75 -2.98 12.33
CA PHE A 340 -17.47 -2.05 13.20
C PHE A 340 -16.59 -1.53 14.34
N LYS A 341 -15.91 -2.43 15.07
CA LYS A 341 -15.01 -2.09 16.18
C LYS A 341 -13.93 -1.10 15.76
N TYR A 342 -13.35 -1.29 14.58
CA TYR A 342 -12.30 -0.43 14.04
C TYR A 342 -12.82 0.59 13.02
N GLY A 343 -14.11 0.94 13.06
CA GLY A 343 -14.74 1.88 12.12
C GLY A 343 -14.07 3.25 12.09
N TYR A 344 -13.47 3.70 13.20
CA TYR A 344 -12.68 4.93 13.24
C TYR A 344 -11.52 4.93 12.23
N PHE A 345 -10.85 3.78 12.01
CA PHE A 345 -9.82 3.68 10.98
C PHE A 345 -10.40 3.93 9.58
N GLY A 346 -11.64 3.51 9.34
CA GLY A 346 -12.37 3.83 8.11
C GLY A 346 -12.59 5.34 7.94
N TYR A 347 -12.88 6.06 9.04
CA TYR A 347 -12.90 7.53 9.04
C TYR A 347 -11.53 8.11 8.68
N SER A 348 -10.44 7.65 9.33
CA SER A 348 -9.08 8.12 9.03
C SER A 348 -8.68 7.87 7.56
N VAL A 349 -9.06 6.73 6.99
CA VAL A 349 -8.84 6.42 5.56
C VAL A 349 -9.63 7.36 4.67
N ALA A 350 -10.91 7.61 4.99
CA ALA A 350 -11.77 8.48 4.21
C ALA A 350 -11.28 9.94 4.23
N THR A 351 -10.82 10.44 5.37
CA THR A 351 -10.34 11.83 5.50
C THR A 351 -8.87 12.03 5.17
N GLY A 352 -8.07 10.97 5.13
CA GLY A 352 -6.63 11.04 4.80
C GLY A 352 -6.37 10.45 3.42
N VAL A 353 -6.27 9.12 3.37
CA VAL A 353 -5.85 8.34 2.20
C VAL A 353 -6.72 8.64 0.98
N MET A 354 -8.05 8.55 1.09
CA MET A 354 -8.97 8.77 -0.04
C MET A 354 -8.82 10.17 -0.65
N SER A 355 -8.50 11.18 0.17
CA SER A 355 -8.25 12.54 -0.32
C SER A 355 -7.01 12.61 -1.23
N ALA A 356 -5.96 11.85 -0.91
CA ALA A 356 -4.77 11.72 -1.74
C ALA A 356 -5.04 10.88 -2.99
N VAL A 357 -5.75 9.76 -2.85
CA VAL A 357 -6.10 8.85 -3.97
C VAL A 357 -6.94 9.53 -5.04
N LEU A 358 -7.80 10.49 -4.68
CA LEU A 358 -8.69 11.16 -5.63
C LEU A 358 -8.17 12.50 -6.15
N LEU A 359 -7.02 12.96 -5.65
CA LEU A 359 -6.40 14.21 -6.11
C LEU A 359 -5.86 14.07 -7.53
N ASP A 360 -6.23 15.00 -8.41
CA ASP A 360 -5.67 15.05 -9.78
C ASP A 360 -4.15 15.23 -9.76
N PRO A 361 -3.41 14.63 -10.72
CA PRO A 361 -1.98 14.85 -10.85
C PRO A 361 -1.71 16.33 -11.12
N THR A 362 -0.97 16.97 -10.23
CA THR A 362 -0.46 18.33 -10.40
C THR A 362 1.03 18.35 -10.05
N ASP A 363 1.77 19.33 -10.56
CA ASP A 363 3.18 19.52 -10.16
C ASP A 363 3.32 19.82 -8.65
N SER A 364 2.23 20.28 -8.01
CA SER A 364 2.13 20.47 -6.57
C SER A 364 1.81 19.20 -5.78
N ALA A 365 1.49 18.07 -6.44
CA ALA A 365 1.15 16.81 -5.78
C ALA A 365 2.40 16.10 -5.24
N SER A 366 2.99 16.64 -4.18
CA SER A 366 4.18 16.13 -3.47
C SER A 366 3.90 15.92 -1.98
N LEU A 367 4.58 14.95 -1.33
CA LEU A 367 4.44 14.72 0.12
C LEU A 367 4.75 15.99 0.93
N GLU A 368 5.66 16.84 0.45
CA GLU A 368 5.99 18.12 1.04
C GLU A 368 4.76 19.05 1.14
N ASN A 369 4.02 19.21 0.04
CA ASN A 369 2.80 20.03 0.03
C ASN A 369 1.67 19.37 0.84
N PHE A 370 1.62 18.03 0.88
CA PHE A 370 0.72 17.30 1.79
C PHE A 370 1.01 17.61 3.27
N MET A 371 2.28 17.77 3.66
CA MET A 371 2.68 17.94 5.06
C MET A 371 2.72 19.41 5.53
N GLY A 372 2.99 20.38 4.64
CA GLY A 372 3.21 21.79 5.02
C GLY A 372 2.40 22.85 4.27
N GLY A 373 1.69 22.50 3.19
CA GLY A 373 1.00 23.47 2.34
C GLY A 373 -0.48 23.62 2.70
N ASN A 374 -0.85 24.62 3.51
CA ASN A 374 -2.26 24.88 3.88
C ASN A 374 -3.19 24.97 2.66
N ASP A 375 -2.76 25.66 1.60
CA ASP A 375 -3.58 25.81 0.38
C ASP A 375 -3.71 24.49 -0.39
N PHE A 376 -2.65 23.68 -0.43
CA PHE A 376 -2.68 22.37 -1.07
C PHE A 376 -3.54 21.37 -0.28
N GLN A 377 -3.42 21.36 1.05
CA GLN A 377 -4.30 20.55 1.91
C GLN A 377 -5.77 20.93 1.72
N MET A 378 -6.08 22.21 1.55
CA MET A 378 -7.44 22.65 1.22
C MET A 378 -7.88 22.17 -0.17
N GLN A 379 -6.99 22.04 -1.16
CA GLN A 379 -7.34 21.47 -2.47
C GLN A 379 -7.77 20.00 -2.37
N LEU A 380 -7.12 19.20 -1.52
CA LEU A 380 -7.49 17.80 -1.28
C LEU A 380 -8.97 17.68 -0.92
N TYR A 381 -9.39 18.48 0.07
CA TYR A 381 -10.71 18.40 0.65
C TYR A 381 -11.80 19.13 -0.14
N ASN A 382 -11.41 19.98 -1.10
CA ASN A 382 -12.36 20.76 -1.88
C ASN A 382 -12.46 20.35 -3.35
N SER A 383 -11.65 19.38 -3.80
CA SER A 383 -11.79 18.85 -5.15
C SER A 383 -13.19 18.25 -5.37
N PRO A 384 -13.84 18.50 -6.54
CA PRO A 384 -15.18 17.98 -6.81
C PRO A 384 -15.27 16.46 -6.71
N ARG A 385 -14.22 15.74 -7.14
CA ARG A 385 -14.16 14.29 -7.07
C ARG A 385 -14.16 13.81 -5.62
N TYR A 386 -13.26 14.32 -4.78
CA TYR A 386 -13.22 13.94 -3.37
C TYR A 386 -14.53 14.25 -2.66
N ARG A 387 -15.09 15.46 -2.87
CA ARG A 387 -16.39 15.86 -2.29
C ARG A 387 -17.51 14.89 -2.62
N LYS A 388 -17.62 14.45 -3.88
CA LYS A 388 -18.61 13.47 -4.32
C LYS A 388 -18.51 12.15 -3.53
N HIS A 389 -17.29 11.69 -3.23
CA HIS A 389 -17.07 10.47 -2.46
C HIS A 389 -17.30 10.68 -0.96
N ILE A 390 -16.68 11.69 -0.35
CA ILE A 390 -16.73 11.89 1.11
C ILE A 390 -18.15 12.22 1.59
N GLN A 391 -18.94 12.95 0.80
CA GLN A 391 -20.34 13.24 1.12
C GLN A 391 -21.23 11.98 1.13
N ALA A 392 -20.86 10.93 0.39
CA ALA A 392 -21.53 9.62 0.47
C ALA A 392 -21.01 8.79 1.66
N VAL A 393 -19.69 8.83 1.91
CA VAL A 393 -19.02 8.00 2.93
C VAL A 393 -19.30 8.49 4.35
N MET A 394 -19.40 9.79 4.60
CA MET A 394 -19.57 10.33 5.95
C MET A 394 -20.88 9.91 6.63
N PRO A 395 -22.06 9.99 5.96
CA PRO A 395 -23.30 9.45 6.52
C PRO A 395 -23.23 7.93 6.75
N TRP A 396 -22.55 7.20 5.86
CA TRP A 396 -22.36 5.75 6.01
C TRP A 396 -21.51 5.40 7.24
N LEU A 397 -20.42 6.14 7.48
CA LEU A 397 -19.59 6.00 8.69
C LEU A 397 -20.37 6.36 9.95
N LEU A 398 -21.15 7.46 9.90
CA LEU A 398 -22.02 7.88 11.00
C LEU A 398 -23.00 6.77 11.40
N ASN A 399 -23.70 6.19 10.43
CA ASN A 399 -24.70 5.14 10.66
C ASN A 399 -24.11 3.80 11.15
N ARG A 400 -22.77 3.66 11.09
CA ARG A 400 -22.04 2.52 11.62
C ARG A 400 -21.37 2.81 12.97
N GLY A 401 -21.61 3.96 13.58
CA GLY A 401 -21.02 4.36 14.86
C GLY A 401 -19.53 4.73 14.77
N ALA A 402 -18.96 4.83 13.57
CA ALA A 402 -17.53 5.10 13.39
C ALA A 402 -17.08 6.49 13.87
N LEU A 403 -18.05 7.39 14.12
CA LEU A 403 -17.81 8.76 14.60
C LEU A 403 -18.10 8.93 16.10
N GLU A 404 -18.28 7.85 16.83
CA GLU A 404 -18.50 7.87 18.28
C GLU A 404 -17.17 7.91 19.04
N LEU A 405 -17.18 8.60 20.19
CA LEU A 405 -16.00 8.79 21.05
C LEU A 405 -15.75 7.59 21.94
#